data_AF-W2G8Q2-F1
#
_entry.id   AF-W2G8Q2-F1
#
_cell.length_a   1.000
_cell.length_b   1.000
_cell.length_c   1.000
_cell.angle_alpha   90.00
_cell.angle_beta   90.00
_cell.angle_gamma   90.00
#
_symmetry.space_group_name_H-M   'P 1'
#
loop_
_entity.id
_entity.type
_entity.pdbx_description
1 polymer ?
#
loop_
_entity_poly.entity_id
_entity_poly.type
_entity_poly.pdbx_seq_one_letter_code
_entity_poly.pdbx_strand_id
1 'polypeptide(L)'
;GISKRIHASQPSPDTFFCEDGSLNLAVISPQHFEAFLLYKINEGKLKVSTLSGYRSAIKDVYRQKRLDLPSEYLDDLKTLYQGFKRVKAEDDQSGRSRRPGKQPLSYSLYAQLAKITLALEDNGFSHLFLLTQWNMMCRSVMVETLHLTHLHCADDSVGCVLHKTKTNQEGSGPKDPRHIYANPLQPSCCYMLALGLYLASNPTLVHGKIFPGFNQKSRYSKTISSLLQDMTGEKVYGTHSIRKGVATFASSGSTSGPSKVSVCLRCGWSLGGVQDRYFRYESAGDQYLGRVVAGLPQNSSHLANYLHFDDPLDDFVRKCTRNMFPVMDGDAHIAPVLQLCLASIAAHATFLREKAEVKARCIYVLRILQL
;
A
#
# COMPACT_ATOMS: atom_id res chain seq x y z
N GLY A 1 -23.90 1.56 16.13
CA GLY A 1 -23.81 0.08 16.11
C GLY A 1 -24.43 -0.49 17.37
N ILE A 2 -23.72 -0.39 18.49
CA ILE A 2 -24.22 -0.79 19.81
C ILE A 2 -25.42 0.04 20.27
N SER A 3 -25.40 1.36 20.04
CA SER A 3 -26.52 2.26 20.33
C SER A 3 -27.83 1.80 19.67
N LYS A 4 -27.81 1.50 18.36
CA LYS A 4 -28.97 0.95 17.64
C LYS A 4 -29.53 -0.33 18.27
N ARG A 5 -28.66 -1.19 18.81
CA ARG A 5 -29.10 -2.40 19.50
C ARG A 5 -29.72 -2.07 20.84
N ILE A 6 -29.09 -1.20 21.63
CA ILE A 6 -29.61 -0.77 22.94
C ILE A 6 -31.04 -0.24 22.77
N HIS A 7 -31.29 0.66 21.82
CA HIS A 7 -32.64 1.16 21.51
C HIS A 7 -33.62 0.06 21.06
N ALA A 8 -33.13 -1.01 20.42
CA ALA A 8 -33.97 -2.09 19.92
C ALA A 8 -34.21 -3.22 20.93
N SER A 9 -33.37 -3.35 21.98
CA SER A 9 -33.36 -4.53 22.85
C SER A 9 -33.44 -4.24 24.34
N GLN A 10 -33.32 -2.99 24.77
CA GLN A 10 -33.37 -2.62 26.19
C GLN A 10 -34.70 -1.95 26.52
N PRO A 11 -35.31 -2.27 27.68
CA PRO A 11 -36.61 -1.70 28.08
C PRO A 11 -36.56 -0.20 28.35
N SER A 12 -35.42 0.31 28.85
CA SER A 12 -35.20 1.74 29.10
C SER A 12 -33.90 2.18 28.41
N PRO A 13 -33.90 2.38 27.08
CA PRO A 13 -32.67 2.57 26.33
C PRO A 13 -31.98 3.91 26.59
N ASP A 14 -32.73 4.94 26.98
CA ASP A 14 -32.19 6.29 27.20
C ASP A 14 -31.24 6.36 28.41
N THR A 15 -31.38 5.44 29.39
CA THR A 15 -30.49 5.38 30.56
C THR A 15 -29.06 4.97 30.21
N PHE A 16 -28.87 4.34 29.06
CA PHE A 16 -27.57 3.91 28.54
C PHE A 16 -26.79 5.03 27.85
N PHE A 17 -27.36 6.23 27.75
CA PHE A 17 -26.73 7.40 27.13
C PHE A 17 -26.62 8.56 28.12
N CYS A 18 -25.52 9.30 28.02
CA CYS A 18 -25.38 10.60 28.65
C CYS A 18 -26.16 11.65 27.83
N GLU A 19 -26.37 12.84 28.40
CA GLU A 19 -27.07 13.96 27.72
C GLU A 19 -26.41 14.37 26.39
N ASP A 20 -25.10 14.18 26.27
CA ASP A 20 -24.32 14.43 25.05
C ASP A 20 -24.46 13.32 23.97
N GLY A 21 -25.29 12.31 24.22
CA GLY A 21 -25.50 11.15 23.34
C GLY A 21 -24.37 10.12 23.39
N SER A 22 -23.34 10.30 24.22
CA SER A 22 -22.30 9.31 24.45
C SER A 22 -22.81 8.15 25.32
N LEU A 23 -22.12 7.01 25.27
CA LEU A 23 -22.49 5.86 26.11
C LEU A 23 -22.27 6.19 27.60
N ASN A 24 -23.28 5.90 28.41
CA ASN A 24 -23.21 5.96 29.85
C ASN A 24 -22.43 4.74 30.38
N LEU A 25 -21.17 4.97 30.74
CA LEU A 25 -20.26 3.90 31.21
C LEU A 25 -20.62 3.34 32.59
N ALA A 26 -21.47 4.02 33.36
CA ALA A 26 -21.98 3.51 34.63
C ALA A 26 -23.07 2.45 34.45
N VAL A 27 -23.74 2.45 33.28
CA VAL A 27 -24.87 1.56 32.98
C VAL A 27 -24.46 0.43 32.03
N ILE A 28 -23.55 0.70 31.09
CA ILE A 28 -23.10 -0.31 30.12
C ILE A 28 -22.12 -1.32 30.74
N SER A 29 -22.66 -2.48 31.11
CA SER A 29 -21.86 -3.58 31.65
C SER A 29 -21.19 -4.45 30.55
N PRO A 30 -20.15 -5.24 30.91
CA PRO A 30 -19.56 -6.24 30.03
C PRO A 30 -20.60 -7.18 29.39
N GLN A 31 -21.62 -7.61 30.13
CA GLN A 31 -22.66 -8.51 29.62
C GLN A 31 -23.47 -7.87 28.48
N HIS A 32 -23.78 -6.57 28.56
CA HIS A 32 -24.44 -5.84 27.46
C HIS A 32 -23.58 -5.85 26.19
N PHE A 33 -22.26 -5.74 26.36
CA PHE A 33 -21.33 -5.79 25.26
C PHE A 33 -21.16 -7.19 24.68
N GLU A 34 -21.10 -8.23 25.51
CA GLU A 34 -21.08 -9.63 25.05
C GLU A 34 -22.33 -9.98 24.26
N ALA A 35 -23.49 -9.60 24.80
CA ALA A 35 -24.76 -9.73 24.10
C ALA A 35 -24.66 -9.03 22.74
N PHE A 36 -24.17 -7.78 22.70
CA PHE A 36 -23.90 -7.02 21.47
C PHE A 36 -23.09 -7.83 20.45
N LEU A 37 -21.96 -8.39 20.87
CA LEU A 37 -21.08 -9.20 20.02
C LEU A 37 -21.77 -10.47 19.51
N LEU A 38 -22.51 -11.18 20.38
CA LEU A 38 -23.23 -12.40 20.02
C LEU A 38 -24.27 -12.15 18.93
N TYR A 39 -25.09 -11.11 19.05
CA TYR A 39 -26.04 -10.86 17.96
C TYR A 39 -25.39 -10.34 16.69
N LYS A 40 -24.25 -9.65 16.79
CA LYS A 40 -23.46 -9.27 15.61
C LYS A 40 -22.82 -10.45 14.89
N ILE A 41 -22.39 -11.49 15.61
CA ILE A 41 -21.89 -12.71 14.97
C ILE A 41 -23.04 -13.57 14.41
N ASN A 42 -24.17 -13.64 15.14
CA ASN A 42 -25.35 -14.41 14.72
C ASN A 42 -26.10 -13.78 13.54
N GLU A 43 -25.97 -12.47 13.29
CA GLU A 43 -26.39 -11.86 12.01
C GLU A 43 -25.70 -12.52 10.79
N GLY A 44 -24.64 -13.31 10.98
CA GLY A 44 -23.96 -14.07 9.94
C GLY A 44 -23.19 -13.20 8.94
N LYS A 45 -23.18 -11.87 9.13
CA LYS A 45 -22.59 -10.90 8.19
C LYS A 45 -21.18 -10.47 8.57
N LEU A 46 -20.75 -10.70 9.82
CA LEU A 46 -19.51 -10.13 10.36
C LEU A 46 -18.43 -11.19 10.60
N LYS A 47 -17.18 -10.75 10.50
CA LYS A 47 -15.99 -11.59 10.80
C LYS A 47 -15.63 -11.44 12.27
N VAL A 48 -15.09 -12.49 12.89
CA VAL A 48 -14.55 -12.43 14.26
C VAL A 48 -13.49 -11.33 14.40
N SER A 49 -12.68 -11.10 13.35
CA SER A 49 -11.73 -9.98 13.33
C SER A 49 -12.41 -8.61 13.40
N THR A 50 -13.58 -8.45 12.78
CA THR A 50 -14.36 -7.20 12.83
C THR A 50 -14.88 -6.93 14.24
N LEU A 51 -15.25 -7.99 14.98
CA LEU A 51 -15.68 -7.87 16.37
C LEU A 51 -14.57 -7.29 17.26
N SER A 52 -13.31 -7.67 17.04
CA SER A 52 -12.17 -7.12 17.79
C SER A 52 -12.06 -5.60 17.67
N GLY A 53 -12.52 -5.01 16.55
CA GLY A 53 -12.61 -3.56 16.39
C GLY A 53 -13.61 -2.90 17.35
N TYR A 54 -14.73 -3.55 17.65
CA TYR A 54 -15.67 -3.07 18.67
C TYR A 54 -15.05 -3.10 20.07
N ARG A 55 -14.21 -4.11 20.36
CA ARG A 55 -13.47 -4.17 21.63
C ARG A 55 -12.53 -2.98 21.74
N SER A 56 -11.76 -2.67 20.70
CA SER A 56 -10.90 -1.49 20.67
C SER A 56 -11.69 -0.19 20.84
N ALA A 57 -12.89 -0.08 20.24
CA ALA A 57 -13.74 1.08 20.39
C ALA A 57 -14.22 1.29 21.83
N ILE A 58 -14.67 0.23 22.52
CA ILE A 58 -15.03 0.35 23.95
C ILE A 58 -13.83 0.77 24.79
N LYS A 59 -12.66 0.15 24.58
CA LYS A 59 -11.44 0.56 25.29
C LYS A 59 -11.11 2.04 25.08
N ASP A 60 -11.32 2.54 23.87
CA ASP A 60 -11.10 3.94 23.55
C ASP A 60 -12.11 4.86 24.25
N VAL A 61 -13.38 4.47 24.35
CA VAL A 61 -14.40 5.26 25.09
C VAL A 61 -14.05 5.37 26.58
N TYR A 62 -13.64 4.28 27.23
CA TYR A 62 -13.16 4.33 28.63
C TYR A 62 -11.92 5.23 28.76
N ARG A 63 -10.96 5.10 27.84
CA ARG A 63 -9.75 5.93 27.82
C ARG A 63 -10.07 7.42 27.65
N GLN A 64 -10.97 7.77 26.73
CA GLN A 64 -11.39 9.16 26.49
C GLN A 64 -12.05 9.77 27.72
N LYS A 65 -12.87 8.99 28.45
CA LYS A 65 -13.49 9.40 29.72
C LYS A 65 -12.55 9.29 30.93
N ARG A 66 -11.28 8.89 30.73
CA ARG A 66 -10.27 8.68 31.78
C ARG A 66 -10.73 7.73 32.90
N LEU A 67 -11.49 6.70 32.53
CA LEU A 67 -11.95 5.66 33.45
C LEU A 67 -11.17 4.36 33.24
N ASP A 68 -10.97 3.62 34.33
CA ASP A 68 -10.38 2.29 34.27
C ASP A 68 -11.32 1.31 33.57
N LEU A 69 -10.75 0.47 32.71
CA LEU A 69 -11.50 -0.58 32.03
C LEU A 69 -11.76 -1.74 33.02
N PRO A 70 -13.01 -2.15 33.25
CA PRO A 70 -13.31 -3.29 34.13
C PRO A 70 -12.61 -4.58 33.66
N SER A 71 -12.14 -5.40 34.60
CA SER A 71 -11.35 -6.61 34.32
C SER A 71 -12.10 -7.67 33.50
N GLU A 72 -13.42 -7.70 33.60
CA GLU A 72 -14.31 -8.58 32.84
C GLU A 72 -14.23 -8.27 31.32
N TYR A 73 -13.96 -7.02 30.94
CA TYR A 73 -13.68 -6.66 29.54
C TYR A 73 -12.30 -7.18 29.05
N LEU A 74 -11.44 -7.64 29.96
CA LEU A 74 -10.12 -8.17 29.63
C LEU A 74 -10.15 -9.69 29.41
N ASP A 75 -10.61 -10.45 30.41
CA ASP A 75 -10.46 -11.91 30.44
C ASP A 75 -11.66 -12.65 29.84
N ASP A 76 -12.89 -12.30 30.22
CA ASP A 76 -14.10 -12.99 29.74
C ASP A 76 -14.29 -12.79 28.23
N LEU A 77 -14.08 -11.55 27.77
CA LEU A 77 -14.08 -11.27 26.34
C LEU A 77 -13.00 -12.07 25.60
N LYS A 78 -11.80 -12.22 26.16
CA LYS A 78 -10.73 -12.99 25.51
C LYS A 78 -11.18 -14.44 25.29
N THR A 79 -11.82 -15.05 26.28
CA THR A 79 -12.41 -16.39 26.19
C THR A 79 -13.52 -16.46 25.15
N LEU A 80 -14.45 -15.50 25.15
CA LEU A 80 -15.52 -15.40 24.16
C LEU A 80 -14.97 -15.30 22.72
N TYR A 81 -13.96 -14.46 22.49
CA TYR A 81 -13.30 -14.33 21.19
C TYR A 81 -12.58 -15.61 20.77
N GLN A 82 -12.01 -16.36 21.71
CA GLN A 82 -11.43 -17.68 21.43
C GLN A 82 -12.51 -18.68 21.04
N GLY A 83 -13.66 -18.69 21.73
CA GLY A 83 -14.82 -19.50 21.38
C GLY A 83 -15.29 -19.24 19.94
N PHE A 84 -15.48 -17.97 19.57
CA PHE A 84 -15.84 -17.61 18.19
C PHE A 84 -14.82 -18.06 17.14
N LYS A 85 -13.53 -18.07 17.48
CA LYS A 85 -12.48 -18.56 16.59
C LYS A 85 -12.54 -20.08 16.42
N ARG A 86 -12.84 -20.84 17.48
CA ARG A 86 -12.97 -22.31 17.44
C ARG A 86 -14.16 -22.74 16.59
N VAL A 87 -15.34 -22.19 16.85
CA VAL A 87 -16.57 -22.46 16.06
C VAL A 87 -16.33 -22.18 14.58
N LYS A 88 -15.70 -21.04 14.26
CA LYS A 88 -15.35 -20.72 12.87
C LYS A 88 -14.34 -21.71 12.27
N ALA A 89 -13.36 -22.19 13.05
CA ALA A 89 -12.39 -23.18 12.57
C ALA A 89 -13.06 -24.53 12.29
N GLU A 90 -14.03 -24.94 13.10
CA GLU A 90 -14.85 -26.15 12.88
C GLU A 90 -15.76 -26.00 11.64
N ASP A 91 -16.38 -24.83 11.45
CA ASP A 91 -17.13 -24.50 10.23
C ASP A 91 -16.24 -24.53 8.98
N ASP A 92 -15.03 -23.98 9.07
CA ASP A 92 -14.06 -23.99 7.98
C ASP A 92 -13.59 -25.43 7.67
N GLN A 93 -13.33 -26.26 8.70
CA GLN A 93 -12.95 -27.68 8.58
C GLN A 93 -14.07 -28.54 7.97
N SER A 94 -15.34 -28.23 8.29
CA SER A 94 -16.52 -28.91 7.75
C SER A 94 -16.91 -28.44 6.34
N GLY A 95 -16.07 -27.62 5.68
CA GLY A 95 -16.27 -27.18 4.31
C GLY A 95 -17.28 -26.04 4.16
N ARG A 96 -17.83 -25.51 5.26
CA ARG A 96 -18.75 -24.34 5.27
C ARG A 96 -17.99 -23.02 5.20
N SER A 97 -16.79 -23.04 4.60
CA SER A 97 -15.82 -21.98 4.74
C SER A 97 -16.23 -20.69 4.04
N ARG A 98 -16.15 -19.60 4.79
CA ARG A 98 -15.94 -18.25 4.26
C ARG A 98 -14.50 -17.88 4.55
N ARG A 99 -13.57 -18.17 3.61
CA ARG A 99 -12.14 -17.81 3.73
C ARG A 99 -12.00 -16.34 4.13
N PRO A 100 -11.57 -16.03 5.36
CA PRO A 100 -11.60 -14.67 5.85
C PRO A 100 -10.38 -13.87 5.37
N GLY A 101 -10.63 -12.82 4.59
CA GLY A 101 -9.61 -11.81 4.25
C GLY A 101 -9.25 -11.80 2.78
N LYS A 102 -8.54 -10.76 2.33
CA LYS A 102 -8.07 -10.66 0.95
C LYS A 102 -6.94 -11.67 0.71
N GLN A 103 -6.93 -12.35 -0.43
CA GLN A 103 -5.86 -13.28 -0.80
C GLN A 103 -4.56 -12.52 -1.17
N PRO A 104 -3.37 -13.10 -1.03
CA PRO A 104 -2.16 -12.51 -1.59
C PRO A 104 -2.24 -12.48 -3.12
N LEU A 105 -1.86 -11.35 -3.73
CA LEU A 105 -1.75 -11.24 -5.19
C LEU A 105 -0.49 -11.96 -5.66
N SER A 106 -0.60 -12.90 -6.59
CA SER A 106 0.61 -13.50 -7.20
C SER A 106 1.38 -12.47 -8.02
N TYR A 107 2.68 -12.69 -8.23
CA TYR A 107 3.47 -11.82 -9.10
C TYR A 107 2.96 -11.80 -10.54
N SER A 108 2.51 -12.95 -11.06
CA SER A 108 1.92 -13.04 -12.41
C SER A 108 0.67 -12.18 -12.55
N LEU A 109 -0.23 -12.23 -11.56
CA LEU A 109 -1.45 -11.43 -11.55
C LEU A 109 -1.14 -9.94 -11.36
N TYR A 110 -0.14 -9.60 -10.54
CA TYR A 110 0.41 -8.24 -10.46
C TYR A 110 0.92 -7.72 -11.81
N ALA A 111 1.72 -8.52 -12.52
CA ALA A 111 2.28 -8.12 -13.82
C ALA A 111 1.18 -7.93 -14.88
N GLN A 112 0.15 -8.78 -14.89
CA GLN A 112 -1.01 -8.60 -15.77
C GLN A 112 -1.81 -7.33 -15.41
N LEU A 113 -2.05 -7.09 -14.11
CA LEU A 113 -2.72 -5.88 -13.63
C LEU A 113 -1.91 -4.62 -13.97
N ALA A 114 -0.59 -4.70 -13.92
CA ALA A 114 0.30 -3.62 -14.32
C ALA A 114 0.17 -3.28 -15.82
N LYS A 115 0.09 -4.30 -16.69
CA LYS A 115 -0.19 -4.11 -18.13
C LYS A 115 -1.54 -3.45 -18.39
N ILE A 116 -2.60 -3.91 -17.71
CA ILE A 116 -3.95 -3.34 -17.87
C ILE A 116 -3.99 -1.89 -17.39
N THR A 117 -3.44 -1.62 -16.19
CA THR A 117 -3.42 -0.26 -15.64
C THR A 117 -2.58 0.72 -16.44
N LEU A 118 -1.52 0.25 -17.10
CA LEU A 118 -0.72 1.07 -18.01
C LEU A 118 -1.55 1.61 -19.17
N ALA A 119 -2.49 0.82 -19.68
CA ALA A 119 -3.35 1.16 -20.81
C ALA A 119 -4.59 1.99 -20.44
N LEU A 120 -4.83 2.28 -19.16
CA LEU A 120 -6.00 3.06 -18.75
C LEU A 120 -5.87 4.53 -19.15
N GLU A 121 -6.98 5.11 -19.59
CA GLU A 121 -7.13 6.54 -19.89
C GLU A 121 -7.33 7.38 -18.61
N ASP A 122 -6.45 7.22 -17.63
CA ASP A 122 -6.50 7.94 -16.36
C ASP A 122 -5.23 8.77 -16.08
N ASN A 123 -4.53 9.15 -17.16
CA ASN A 123 -3.24 9.83 -17.14
C ASN A 123 -2.15 9.08 -16.37
N GLY A 124 -2.23 7.74 -16.31
CA GLY A 124 -1.27 6.88 -15.62
C GLY A 124 -1.46 6.82 -14.11
N PHE A 125 -2.57 7.36 -13.58
CA PHE A 125 -2.86 7.40 -12.15
C PHE A 125 -2.86 5.99 -11.55
N SER A 126 -3.69 5.07 -12.08
CA SER A 126 -3.82 3.73 -11.50
C SER A 126 -2.54 2.93 -11.65
N HIS A 127 -1.81 3.13 -12.74
CA HIS A 127 -0.55 2.46 -13.02
C HIS A 127 0.54 2.85 -12.02
N LEU A 128 0.81 4.15 -11.88
CA LEU A 128 1.81 4.61 -10.92
C LEU A 128 1.39 4.23 -9.50
N PHE A 129 0.12 4.42 -9.12
CA PHE A 129 -0.35 4.07 -7.77
C PHE A 129 -0.12 2.59 -7.45
N LEU A 130 -0.42 1.69 -8.39
CA LEU A 130 -0.17 0.25 -8.25
C LEU A 130 1.32 -0.06 -8.04
N LEU A 131 2.17 0.45 -8.92
CA LEU A 131 3.61 0.20 -8.88
C LEU A 131 4.25 0.82 -7.63
N THR A 132 3.81 2.02 -7.21
CA THR A 132 4.23 2.62 -5.94
C THR A 132 3.81 1.75 -4.77
N GLN A 133 2.56 1.28 -4.73
CA GLN A 133 2.10 0.44 -3.62
C GLN A 133 2.89 -0.88 -3.52
N TRP A 134 3.15 -1.51 -4.67
CA TRP A 134 3.92 -2.75 -4.77
C TRP A 134 5.37 -2.54 -4.33
N ASN A 135 6.11 -1.66 -5.01
CA ASN A 135 7.53 -1.45 -4.75
C ASN A 135 7.80 -0.90 -3.35
N MET A 136 6.93 -0.03 -2.83
CA MET A 136 7.05 0.45 -1.46
C MET A 136 6.59 -0.57 -0.42
N MET A 137 5.91 -1.67 -0.79
CA MET A 137 5.30 -2.63 0.13
C MET A 137 4.39 -1.99 1.19
N CYS A 138 3.74 -0.88 0.83
CA CYS A 138 3.02 -0.02 1.76
C CYS A 138 1.50 -0.17 1.64
N ARG A 139 0.75 0.54 2.50
CA ARG A 139 -0.73 0.58 2.40
C ARG A 139 -1.11 1.64 1.38
N SER A 140 -2.25 1.48 0.71
CA SER A 140 -2.77 2.48 -0.24
C SER A 140 -2.94 3.88 0.39
N VAL A 141 -3.25 3.98 1.68
CA VAL A 141 -3.29 5.28 2.38
C VAL A 141 -1.92 5.97 2.41
N MET A 142 -0.83 5.21 2.49
CA MET A 142 0.52 5.78 2.47
C MET A 142 0.82 6.34 1.08
N VAL A 143 0.44 5.62 0.02
CA VAL A 143 0.61 6.06 -1.37
C VAL A 143 -0.15 7.35 -1.64
N GLU A 144 -1.39 7.44 -1.17
CA GLU A 144 -2.22 8.66 -1.27
C GLU A 144 -1.59 9.89 -0.59
N THR A 145 -0.79 9.68 0.47
CA THR A 145 -0.12 10.76 1.21
C THR A 145 1.30 11.05 0.75
N LEU A 146 1.81 10.36 -0.27
CA LEU A 146 3.17 10.57 -0.76
C LEU A 146 3.33 11.96 -1.36
N HIS A 147 4.44 12.60 -1.03
CA HIS A 147 4.86 13.90 -1.53
C HIS A 147 6.06 13.72 -2.46
N LEU A 148 6.21 14.59 -3.46
CA LEU A 148 7.38 14.56 -4.36
C LEU A 148 8.69 14.73 -3.56
N THR A 149 8.66 15.55 -2.50
CA THR A 149 9.78 15.78 -1.58
C THR A 149 10.19 14.57 -0.74
N HIS A 150 9.43 13.47 -0.79
CA HIS A 150 9.84 12.21 -0.17
C HIS A 150 10.76 11.38 -1.09
N LEU A 151 10.81 11.71 -2.38
CA LEU A 151 11.59 11.00 -3.39
C LEU A 151 12.95 11.70 -3.56
N HIS A 152 14.02 10.93 -3.57
CA HIS A 152 15.35 11.40 -3.92
C HIS A 152 16.04 10.35 -4.76
N CYS A 153 17.02 10.76 -5.56
CA CYS A 153 17.90 9.82 -6.24
C CYS A 153 18.86 9.22 -5.21
N ALA A 154 19.00 7.90 -5.24
CA ALA A 154 19.91 7.13 -4.41
C ALA A 154 20.65 6.16 -5.34
N ASP A 155 21.76 6.65 -5.88
CA ASP A 155 22.57 6.00 -6.92
C ASP A 155 21.70 5.53 -8.10
N ASP A 156 21.51 4.22 -8.25
CA ASP A 156 20.79 3.59 -9.33
C ASP A 156 19.29 3.36 -9.04
N SER A 157 18.79 4.01 -7.99
CA SER A 157 17.44 3.84 -7.46
C SER A 157 16.78 5.17 -7.10
N VAL A 158 15.46 5.14 -6.92
CA VAL A 158 14.73 6.22 -6.24
C VAL A 158 14.53 5.80 -4.79
N GLY A 159 15.18 6.52 -3.88
CA GLY A 159 14.93 6.41 -2.46
C GLY A 159 13.65 7.15 -2.06
N CYS A 160 12.80 6.51 -1.26
CA CYS A 160 11.62 7.15 -0.70
C CYS A 160 11.61 7.10 0.83
N VAL A 161 11.60 8.28 1.47
CA VAL A 161 11.60 8.43 2.93
C VAL A 161 10.19 8.72 3.42
N LEU A 162 9.69 7.91 4.36
CA LEU A 162 8.39 8.13 5.00
C LEU A 162 8.57 8.64 6.43
N HIS A 163 8.06 9.84 6.70
CA HIS A 163 8.13 10.43 8.05
C HIS A 163 7.14 9.82 9.05
N LYS A 164 6.11 9.12 8.57
CA LYS A 164 5.14 8.44 9.41
C LYS A 164 4.86 7.05 8.85
N THR A 165 4.97 6.04 9.70
CA THR A 165 4.63 4.64 9.34
C THR A 165 3.81 4.01 10.44
N LYS A 166 3.23 2.82 10.22
CA LYS A 166 2.43 2.14 11.25
C LYS A 166 3.20 1.94 12.56
N THR A 167 4.50 1.67 12.47
CA THR A 167 5.38 1.44 13.62
C THR A 167 6.08 2.71 14.10
N ASN A 168 6.08 3.78 13.29
CA ASN A 168 6.59 5.11 13.65
C ASN A 168 5.48 6.16 13.47
N GLN A 169 4.50 6.17 14.38
CA GLN A 169 3.34 7.08 14.28
C GLN A 169 3.67 8.53 14.67
N GLU A 170 4.68 8.72 15.52
CA GLU A 170 5.16 10.01 16.02
C GLU A 170 6.24 10.63 15.12
N GLY A 171 6.83 9.84 14.23
CA GLY A 171 7.89 10.30 13.32
C GLY A 171 9.25 10.52 14.00
N SER A 172 9.38 10.15 15.27
CA SER A 172 10.61 10.23 16.07
C SER A 172 11.61 9.10 15.76
N GLY A 173 11.14 8.00 15.16
CA GLY A 173 12.00 6.89 14.75
C GLY A 173 12.83 7.17 13.49
N PRO A 174 13.80 6.29 13.18
CA PRO A 174 14.65 6.41 12.00
C PRO A 174 13.86 6.60 10.70
N LYS A 175 14.39 7.45 9.81
CA LYS A 175 13.79 7.83 8.54
C LYS A 175 14.38 6.98 7.40
N ASP A 176 14.27 5.67 7.56
CA ASP A 176 14.91 4.71 6.66
C ASP A 176 14.30 4.77 5.24
N PRO A 177 15.12 4.94 4.18
CA PRO A 177 14.62 5.01 2.83
C PRO A 177 14.20 3.63 2.31
N ARG A 178 13.21 3.62 1.41
CA ARG A 178 12.87 2.46 0.59
C ARG A 178 13.38 2.69 -0.82
N HIS A 179 14.31 1.86 -1.26
CA HIS A 179 14.93 1.96 -2.58
C HIS A 179 14.05 1.29 -3.64
N ILE A 180 13.65 2.04 -4.66
CA ILE A 180 12.79 1.59 -5.74
C ILE A 180 13.62 1.57 -7.04
N TYR A 181 13.52 0.49 -7.81
CA TYR A 181 14.36 0.25 -8.97
C TYR A 181 13.58 0.25 -10.29
N ALA A 182 14.28 0.52 -11.38
CA ALA A 182 13.78 0.26 -12.72
C ALA A 182 13.66 -1.25 -12.98
N ASN A 183 12.83 -1.63 -13.96
CA ASN A 183 12.80 -2.99 -14.48
C ASN A 183 12.87 -2.92 -16.02
N PRO A 184 14.07 -2.95 -16.62
CA PRO A 184 14.23 -2.88 -18.06
C PRO A 184 13.70 -4.11 -18.81
N LEU A 185 13.51 -5.23 -18.12
CA LEU A 185 13.06 -6.49 -18.72
C LEU A 185 11.54 -6.60 -18.83
N GLN A 186 10.80 -5.80 -18.05
CA GLN A 186 9.35 -5.79 -18.05
C GLN A 186 8.85 -4.33 -17.94
N PRO A 187 8.62 -3.66 -19.08
CA PRO A 187 8.26 -2.23 -19.11
C PRO A 187 7.02 -1.92 -18.26
N SER A 188 5.99 -2.78 -18.32
CA SER A 188 4.77 -2.60 -17.52
C SER A 188 4.99 -2.70 -16.01
N CYS A 189 6.11 -3.24 -15.54
CA CYS A 189 6.44 -3.32 -14.12
C CYS A 189 7.53 -2.30 -13.73
N CYS A 190 8.02 -1.49 -14.67
CA CYS A 190 9.10 -0.55 -14.42
C CYS A 190 8.58 0.72 -13.72
N TYR A 191 9.01 0.90 -12.46
CA TYR A 191 8.60 2.05 -11.67
C TYR A 191 9.02 3.39 -12.28
N MET A 192 10.27 3.49 -12.76
CA MET A 192 10.79 4.73 -13.35
C MET A 192 10.01 5.11 -14.60
N LEU A 193 9.67 4.14 -15.45
CA LEU A 193 8.80 4.36 -16.60
C LEU A 193 7.43 4.86 -16.16
N ALA A 194 6.79 4.20 -15.19
CA ALA A 194 5.48 4.59 -14.71
C ALA A 194 5.45 6.00 -14.10
N LEU A 195 6.49 6.37 -13.33
CA LEU A 195 6.64 7.70 -12.75
C LEU A 195 6.83 8.74 -13.85
N GLY A 196 7.74 8.51 -14.79
CA GLY A 196 7.97 9.39 -15.93
C GLY A 196 6.72 9.61 -16.78
N LEU A 197 6.01 8.53 -17.13
CA LEU A 197 4.77 8.62 -17.91
C LEU A 197 3.67 9.38 -17.15
N TYR A 198 3.55 9.20 -15.84
CA TYR A 198 2.58 9.93 -15.02
C TYR A 198 2.92 11.42 -14.96
N LEU A 199 4.16 11.79 -14.67
CA LEU A 199 4.58 13.19 -14.60
C LEU A 199 4.43 13.89 -15.95
N ALA A 200 4.84 13.24 -17.05
CA ALA A 200 4.65 13.75 -18.40
C ALA A 200 3.16 13.89 -18.80
N SER A 201 2.29 13.00 -18.31
CA SER A 201 0.84 13.07 -18.55
C SER A 201 0.15 14.17 -17.73
N ASN A 202 0.79 14.65 -16.66
CA ASN A 202 0.25 15.63 -15.71
C ASN A 202 1.21 16.84 -15.59
N PRO A 203 1.41 17.61 -16.68
CA PRO A 203 2.44 18.65 -16.75
C PRO A 203 2.20 19.82 -15.79
N THR A 204 0.99 19.96 -15.23
CA THR A 204 0.66 21.00 -14.25
C THR A 204 0.87 20.55 -12.79
N LEU A 205 1.41 19.35 -12.56
CA LEU A 205 1.71 18.88 -11.21
C LEU A 205 2.87 19.67 -10.62
N VAL A 206 2.57 20.46 -9.59
CA VAL A 206 3.54 21.25 -8.83
C VAL A 206 4.03 20.50 -7.59
N HIS A 207 5.00 21.07 -6.87
CA HIS A 207 5.43 20.61 -5.54
C HIS A 207 4.23 20.30 -4.66
N GLY A 208 4.19 19.07 -4.15
CA GLY A 208 2.96 18.60 -3.57
C GLY A 208 2.90 17.09 -3.39
N LYS A 209 1.69 16.64 -3.05
CA LYS A 209 1.31 15.24 -3.13
C LYS A 209 1.49 14.75 -4.57
N ILE A 210 2.09 13.58 -4.75
CA ILE A 210 2.22 12.93 -6.06
C ILE A 210 0.83 12.72 -6.68
N PHE A 211 -0.15 12.38 -5.85
CA PHE A 211 -1.56 12.20 -6.22
C PHE A 211 -2.41 13.32 -5.59
N PRO A 212 -2.59 14.47 -6.27
CA PRO A 212 -3.35 15.59 -5.73
C PRO A 212 -4.84 15.28 -5.61
N GLY A 213 -5.57 16.04 -4.80
CA GLY A 213 -7.01 15.87 -4.57
C GLY A 213 -7.37 15.00 -3.36
N PHE A 214 -8.65 14.69 -3.23
CA PHE A 214 -9.21 13.95 -2.08
C PHE A 214 -9.65 12.55 -2.48
N ASN A 215 -9.59 11.60 -1.54
CA ASN A 215 -10.09 10.23 -1.70
C ASN A 215 -9.39 9.44 -2.83
N GLN A 216 -8.13 9.72 -3.14
CA GLN A 216 -7.37 9.01 -4.17
C GLN A 216 -7.22 7.52 -3.85
N LYS A 217 -7.07 7.17 -2.56
CA LYS A 217 -7.08 5.76 -2.13
C LYS A 217 -8.43 5.09 -2.43
N SER A 218 -9.53 5.82 -2.28
CA SER A 218 -10.87 5.29 -2.57
C SER A 218 -11.06 5.09 -4.07
N ARG A 219 -10.70 6.09 -4.88
CA ARG A 219 -10.69 6.02 -6.36
C ARG A 219 -9.90 4.80 -6.84
N TYR A 220 -8.63 4.70 -6.43
CA TYR A 220 -7.77 3.57 -6.76
C TYR A 220 -8.35 2.23 -6.30
N SER A 221 -8.88 2.16 -5.07
CA SER A 221 -9.46 0.92 -4.54
C SER A 221 -10.67 0.45 -5.34
N LYS A 222 -11.49 1.36 -5.87
CA LYS A 222 -12.63 1.01 -6.75
C LYS A 222 -12.11 0.44 -8.06
N THR A 223 -11.20 1.14 -8.74
CA THR A 223 -10.62 0.72 -10.02
C THR A 223 -9.99 -0.67 -9.91
N ILE A 224 -9.06 -0.87 -8.97
CA ILE A 224 -8.35 -2.15 -8.83
C ILE A 224 -9.28 -3.30 -8.41
N SER A 225 -10.31 -3.01 -7.60
CA SER A 225 -11.26 -4.07 -7.22
C SER A 225 -12.11 -4.51 -8.39
N SER A 226 -12.51 -3.60 -9.28
CA SER A 226 -13.21 -3.94 -10.52
C SER A 226 -12.31 -4.78 -11.42
N LEU A 227 -11.12 -4.27 -11.76
CA LEU A 227 -10.19 -4.97 -12.65
C LEU A 227 -9.84 -6.37 -12.17
N LEU A 228 -9.57 -6.54 -10.88
CA LEU A 228 -9.26 -7.86 -10.33
C LEU A 228 -10.47 -8.78 -10.33
N GLN A 229 -11.67 -8.25 -10.11
CA GLN A 229 -12.90 -9.06 -10.24
C GLN A 229 -13.11 -9.48 -11.70
N ASP A 230 -12.85 -8.60 -12.67
CA ASP A 230 -12.99 -8.89 -14.09
C ASP A 230 -11.95 -9.93 -14.56
N MET A 231 -10.72 -9.84 -14.05
CA MET A 231 -9.63 -10.76 -14.38
C MET A 231 -9.79 -12.16 -13.76
N THR A 232 -10.30 -12.25 -12.52
CA THR A 232 -10.29 -13.51 -11.77
C THR A 232 -11.67 -14.08 -11.50
N GLY A 233 -12.75 -13.34 -11.79
CA GLY A 233 -14.11 -13.71 -11.41
C GLY A 233 -14.39 -13.66 -9.90
N GLU A 234 -13.42 -13.26 -9.08
CA GLU A 234 -13.49 -13.40 -7.63
C GLU A 234 -13.39 -12.06 -6.89
N LYS A 235 -14.30 -11.84 -5.93
CA LYS A 235 -14.28 -10.65 -5.05
C LYS A 235 -13.31 -10.78 -3.86
N VAL A 236 -12.30 -11.66 -3.97
CA VAL A 236 -11.31 -11.94 -2.92
C VAL A 236 -10.10 -11.03 -2.96
N TYR A 237 -9.93 -10.24 -4.03
CA TYR A 237 -8.80 -9.33 -4.20
C TYR A 237 -9.15 -7.85 -3.96
N GLY A 238 -8.14 -6.98 -3.94
CA GLY A 238 -8.24 -5.56 -3.59
C GLY A 238 -6.92 -5.02 -3.01
N THR A 239 -6.88 -3.76 -2.57
CA THR A 239 -5.62 -3.08 -2.20
C THR A 239 -4.76 -3.78 -1.14
N HIS A 240 -5.36 -4.52 -0.20
CA HIS A 240 -4.61 -5.32 0.76
C HIS A 240 -3.91 -6.54 0.15
N SER A 241 -4.44 -7.07 -0.95
CA SER A 241 -3.91 -8.23 -1.67
C SER A 241 -2.55 -7.95 -2.26
N ILE A 242 -2.36 -6.72 -2.77
CA ILE A 242 -1.09 -6.24 -3.36
C ILE A 242 0.01 -6.31 -2.31
N ARG A 243 -0.22 -5.72 -1.13
CA ARG A 243 0.75 -5.72 -0.03
C ARG A 243 1.03 -7.12 0.50
N LYS A 244 0.02 -7.98 0.60
CA LYS A 244 0.21 -9.39 0.96
C LYS A 244 1.04 -10.12 -0.10
N GLY A 245 0.70 -9.89 -1.37
CA GLY A 245 1.33 -10.47 -2.54
C GLY A 245 2.81 -10.17 -2.62
N VAL A 246 3.20 -8.89 -2.54
CA VAL A 246 4.60 -8.50 -2.61
C VAL A 246 5.42 -9.02 -1.43
N ALA A 247 4.85 -9.05 -0.22
CA ALA A 247 5.53 -9.62 0.95
C ALA A 247 5.74 -11.13 0.79
N THR A 248 4.72 -11.87 0.33
CA THR A 248 4.83 -13.30 0.05
C THR A 248 5.82 -13.58 -1.08
N PHE A 249 5.78 -12.81 -2.16
CA PHE A 249 6.68 -12.91 -3.30
C PHE A 249 8.14 -12.71 -2.87
N ALA A 250 8.42 -11.65 -2.11
CA ALA A 250 9.77 -11.39 -1.60
C ALA A 250 10.25 -12.51 -0.66
N SER A 251 9.42 -12.96 0.28
CA SER A 251 9.86 -13.94 1.29
C SER A 251 9.88 -15.40 0.83
N SER A 252 9.22 -15.74 -0.29
CA SER A 252 8.99 -17.15 -0.67
C SER A 252 9.32 -17.46 -2.13
N GLY A 253 9.78 -16.46 -2.90
CA GLY A 253 10.02 -16.60 -4.34
C GLY A 253 11.37 -17.21 -4.73
N SER A 254 12.26 -17.49 -3.76
CA SER A 254 13.62 -17.97 -4.02
C SER A 254 14.22 -18.59 -2.76
N THR A 255 15.13 -19.54 -2.92
CA THR A 255 15.98 -20.06 -1.83
C THR A 255 16.98 -19.02 -1.31
N SER A 256 17.24 -17.97 -2.09
CA SER A 256 18.13 -16.85 -1.77
C SER A 256 17.36 -15.53 -1.58
N GLY A 257 16.09 -15.61 -1.18
CA GLY A 257 15.23 -14.43 -1.03
C GLY A 257 15.72 -13.42 0.02
N PRO A 258 15.23 -12.17 -0.01
CA PRO A 258 15.53 -11.17 1.00
C PRO A 258 15.25 -11.65 2.42
N SER A 259 16.02 -11.15 3.38
CA SER A 259 15.82 -11.49 4.79
C SER A 259 14.41 -11.12 5.25
N LYS A 260 13.84 -11.94 6.13
CA LYS A 260 12.55 -11.63 6.79
C LYS A 260 12.61 -10.29 7.53
N VAL A 261 13.77 -9.92 8.05
CA VAL A 261 14.01 -8.62 8.71
C VAL A 261 13.76 -7.48 7.73
N SER A 262 14.44 -7.49 6.58
CA SER A 262 14.28 -6.46 5.53
C SER A 262 12.83 -6.38 5.05
N VAL A 263 12.16 -7.52 4.84
CA VAL A 263 10.75 -7.56 4.43
C VAL A 263 9.83 -6.94 5.48
N CYS A 264 10.01 -7.29 6.75
CA CYS A 264 9.21 -6.74 7.85
C CYS A 264 9.43 -5.23 8.03
N LEU A 265 10.69 -4.78 8.02
CA LEU A 265 11.05 -3.37 8.15
C LEU A 265 10.51 -2.54 6.97
N ARG A 266 10.69 -3.01 5.73
CA ARG A 266 10.10 -2.36 4.54
C ARG A 266 8.57 -2.41 4.57
N CYS A 267 7.95 -3.45 5.14
CA CYS A 267 6.50 -3.42 5.38
C CYS A 267 6.09 -2.41 6.47
N GLY A 268 6.98 -2.00 7.37
CA GLY A 268 6.62 -1.29 8.59
C GLY A 268 5.84 -2.20 9.54
N TRP A 269 6.37 -3.41 9.74
CA TRP A 269 5.92 -4.40 10.70
C TRP A 269 6.93 -4.51 11.84
N SER A 270 6.44 -4.71 13.07
CA SER A 270 7.29 -5.07 14.20
C SER A 270 7.83 -6.48 13.98
N LEU A 271 9.12 -6.67 14.26
CA LEU A 271 9.78 -7.98 14.29
C LEU A 271 9.39 -8.74 15.57
N GLY A 272 9.10 -8.01 16.65
CA GLY A 272 8.55 -8.51 17.89
C GLY A 272 9.60 -8.69 18.99
N GLY A 273 9.29 -8.18 20.19
CA GLY A 273 10.03 -8.44 21.42
C GLY A 273 11.51 -8.07 21.35
N VAL A 274 12.36 -9.07 21.51
CA VAL A 274 13.83 -8.92 21.47
C VAL A 274 14.32 -8.53 20.07
N GLN A 275 13.69 -9.02 19.00
CA GLN A 275 14.17 -8.81 17.62
C GLN A 275 14.17 -7.34 17.22
N ASP A 276 13.17 -6.55 17.65
CA ASP A 276 13.09 -5.11 17.38
C ASP A 276 14.25 -4.30 17.99
N ARG A 277 14.96 -4.85 18.99
CA ARG A 277 16.11 -4.18 19.63
C ARG A 277 17.42 -4.42 18.88
N TYR A 278 17.60 -5.62 18.35
CA TYR A 278 18.86 -6.10 17.78
C TYR A 278 18.91 -6.05 16.26
N PHE A 279 17.78 -6.30 15.59
CA PHE A 279 17.73 -6.26 14.12
C PHE A 279 17.25 -4.88 13.67
N ARG A 280 18.15 -4.17 12.98
CA ARG A 280 17.93 -2.80 12.50
C ARG A 280 17.84 -2.77 10.99
N TYR A 281 17.34 -1.65 10.50
CA TYR A 281 17.41 -1.34 9.09
C TYR A 281 18.88 -1.29 8.66
N GLU A 282 19.13 -1.84 7.49
CA GLU A 282 20.38 -1.67 6.78
C GLU A 282 20.03 -1.49 5.29
N SER A 283 20.71 -0.54 4.66
CA SER A 283 20.53 -0.10 3.28
C SER A 283 20.69 -1.22 2.25
N ALA A 284 21.79 -1.97 2.24
CA ALA A 284 22.01 -3.12 1.36
C ALA A 284 20.89 -4.16 1.46
N GLY A 285 20.36 -4.41 2.67
CA GLY A 285 19.21 -5.28 2.87
C GLY A 285 17.93 -4.78 2.17
N ASP A 286 17.66 -3.48 2.23
CA ASP A 286 16.52 -2.85 1.54
C ASP A 286 16.74 -2.69 0.04
N GLN A 287 17.96 -2.40 -0.40
CA GLN A 287 18.36 -2.30 -1.80
C GLN A 287 18.18 -3.66 -2.51
N TYR A 288 18.67 -4.75 -1.90
CA TYR A 288 18.44 -6.10 -2.43
C TYR A 288 16.95 -6.43 -2.51
N LEU A 289 16.19 -6.16 -1.45
CA LEU A 289 14.74 -6.33 -1.44
C LEU A 289 14.06 -5.49 -2.53
N GLY A 290 14.50 -4.24 -2.73
CA GLY A 290 14.02 -3.33 -3.76
C GLY A 290 14.16 -3.91 -5.16
N ARG A 291 15.32 -4.48 -5.48
CA ARG A 291 15.56 -5.17 -6.77
C ARG A 291 14.67 -6.39 -6.94
N VAL A 292 14.50 -7.18 -5.89
CA VAL A 292 13.60 -8.35 -5.89
C VAL A 292 12.17 -7.92 -6.17
N VAL A 293 11.63 -6.94 -5.45
CA VAL A 293 10.22 -6.52 -5.65
C VAL A 293 9.99 -5.78 -6.96
N ALA A 294 11.02 -5.14 -7.53
CA ALA A 294 10.98 -4.61 -8.90
C ALA A 294 10.81 -5.74 -9.93
N GLY A 295 11.10 -6.99 -9.56
CA GLY A 295 10.98 -8.17 -10.41
C GLY A 295 12.24 -8.48 -11.20
N LEU A 296 13.40 -8.01 -10.73
CA LEU A 296 14.68 -8.31 -11.35
C LEU A 296 15.11 -9.75 -11.02
N PRO A 297 15.78 -10.45 -11.96
CA PRO A 297 16.15 -11.85 -11.80
C PRO A 297 17.30 -12.01 -10.79
N GLN A 298 17.04 -12.67 -9.66
CA GLN A 298 17.98 -12.81 -8.53
C GLN A 298 19.28 -13.56 -8.88
N ASN A 299 19.23 -14.49 -9.83
CA ASN A 299 20.36 -15.37 -10.18
C ASN A 299 21.00 -14.98 -11.51
N SER A 300 20.98 -13.69 -11.87
CA SER A 300 21.52 -13.16 -13.11
C SER A 300 22.21 -11.82 -12.86
N SER A 301 23.20 -11.47 -13.67
CA SER A 301 23.80 -10.13 -13.69
C SER A 301 22.76 -9.04 -13.93
N HIS A 302 21.63 -9.38 -14.57
CA HIS A 302 20.52 -8.45 -14.77
C HIS A 302 19.86 -7.97 -13.47
N LEU A 303 20.17 -8.57 -12.32
CA LEU A 303 19.79 -8.03 -11.01
C LEU A 303 20.33 -6.60 -10.80
N ALA A 304 21.53 -6.34 -11.31
CA ALA A 304 22.21 -5.05 -11.20
C ALA A 304 21.86 -4.09 -12.35
N ASN A 305 20.94 -4.47 -13.25
CA ASN A 305 20.58 -3.61 -14.38
C ASN A 305 20.01 -2.27 -13.88
N TYR A 306 20.50 -1.20 -14.48
CA TYR A 306 20.12 0.17 -14.21
C TYR A 306 20.03 0.95 -15.53
N LEU A 307 19.07 1.88 -15.61
CA LEU A 307 18.81 2.69 -16.80
C LEU A 307 19.29 4.11 -16.54
N HIS A 308 20.30 4.54 -17.29
CA HIS A 308 20.91 5.86 -17.19
C HIS A 308 21.41 6.36 -18.55
N PHE A 309 21.71 7.65 -18.57
CA PHE A 309 22.52 8.25 -19.62
C PHE A 309 23.99 8.21 -19.22
N ASP A 310 24.89 8.02 -20.19
CA ASP A 310 26.34 8.02 -19.96
C ASP A 310 26.82 9.35 -19.39
N ASP A 311 26.30 10.47 -19.92
CA ASP A 311 26.50 11.81 -19.38
C ASP A 311 25.15 12.43 -18.99
N PRO A 312 24.80 12.47 -17.69
CA PRO A 312 23.57 13.13 -17.22
C PRO A 312 23.64 14.66 -17.30
N LEU A 313 24.82 15.25 -17.53
CA LEU A 313 25.00 16.69 -17.71
C LEU A 313 24.94 17.12 -19.17
N ASP A 314 24.86 16.16 -20.09
CA ASP A 314 24.70 16.40 -21.52
C ASP A 314 23.55 17.38 -21.79
N ASP A 315 23.82 18.40 -22.61
CA ASP A 315 22.87 19.48 -22.85
C ASP A 315 21.60 19.00 -23.56
N PHE A 316 21.72 17.97 -24.40
CA PHE A 316 20.55 17.35 -25.04
C PHE A 316 19.71 16.61 -24.02
N VAL A 317 20.29 15.79 -23.14
CA VAL A 317 19.58 15.11 -22.04
C VAL A 317 18.88 16.10 -21.12
N ARG A 318 19.57 17.17 -20.73
CA ARG A 318 18.98 18.23 -19.89
C ARG A 318 17.82 18.91 -20.59
N LYS A 319 17.99 19.33 -21.85
CA LYS A 319 16.92 19.93 -22.67
C LYS A 319 15.70 19.02 -22.79
N CYS A 320 15.92 17.72 -23.03
CA CYS A 320 14.87 16.72 -23.10
C CYS A 320 14.13 16.58 -21.76
N THR A 321 14.87 16.60 -20.64
CA THR A 321 14.29 16.55 -19.28
C THR A 321 13.42 17.77 -19.02
N ARG A 322 13.88 18.99 -19.38
CA ARG A 322 13.08 20.23 -19.22
C ARG A 322 11.79 20.18 -20.03
N ASN A 323 11.90 19.74 -21.28
CA ASN A 323 10.75 19.67 -22.18
C ASN A 323 9.71 18.65 -21.72
N MET A 324 10.18 17.55 -21.13
CA MET A 324 9.33 16.49 -20.60
C MET A 324 8.64 16.88 -19.29
N PHE A 325 9.37 17.55 -18.40
CA PHE A 325 8.95 17.82 -17.03
C PHE A 325 9.07 19.32 -16.67
N PRO A 326 8.42 20.22 -17.42
CA PRO A 326 8.71 21.66 -17.37
C PRO A 326 8.45 22.30 -16.01
N VAL A 327 7.44 21.84 -15.27
CA VAL A 327 7.08 22.41 -13.95
C VAL A 327 8.08 22.02 -12.85
N MET A 328 8.89 20.98 -13.06
CA MET A 328 9.84 20.47 -12.06
C MET A 328 11.31 20.72 -12.45
N ASP A 329 11.59 21.33 -13.61
CA ASP A 329 12.95 21.55 -14.12
C ASP A 329 13.84 22.37 -13.18
N GLY A 330 13.26 23.35 -12.48
CA GLY A 330 14.00 24.20 -11.53
C GLY A 330 14.27 23.55 -10.17
N ASP A 331 13.72 22.36 -9.88
CA ASP A 331 13.87 21.73 -8.59
C ASP A 331 15.06 20.75 -8.56
N ALA A 332 16.16 21.23 -7.98
CA ALA A 332 17.38 20.45 -7.80
C ALA A 332 17.18 19.14 -7.00
N HIS A 333 16.15 19.07 -6.14
CA HIS A 333 15.88 17.87 -5.35
C HIS A 333 15.35 16.71 -6.22
N ILE A 334 14.43 17.00 -7.14
CA ILE A 334 13.77 16.00 -7.97
C ILE A 334 14.46 15.81 -9.32
N ALA A 335 15.26 16.78 -9.79
CA ALA A 335 15.91 16.74 -11.10
C ALA A 335 16.67 15.42 -11.38
N PRO A 336 17.47 14.86 -10.45
CA PRO A 336 18.10 13.55 -10.69
C PRO A 336 17.10 12.40 -10.87
N VAL A 337 15.96 12.42 -10.15
CA VAL A 337 14.88 11.44 -10.33
C VAL A 337 14.23 11.57 -11.70
N LEU A 338 14.08 12.80 -12.22
CA LEU A 338 13.54 13.04 -13.55
C LEU A 338 14.46 12.50 -14.65
N GLN A 339 15.78 12.52 -14.45
CA GLN A 339 16.74 11.91 -15.37
C GLN A 339 16.57 10.39 -15.42
N LEU A 340 16.37 9.72 -14.28
CA LEU A 340 16.05 8.29 -14.24
C LEU A 340 14.75 7.97 -15.00
N CYS A 341 13.74 8.82 -14.82
CA CYS A 341 12.47 8.70 -15.52
C CYS A 341 12.66 8.84 -17.04
N LEU A 342 13.44 9.84 -17.48
CA LEU A 342 13.73 10.07 -18.89
C LEU A 342 14.54 8.91 -19.50
N ALA A 343 15.58 8.44 -18.81
CA ALA A 343 16.37 7.29 -19.24
C ALA A 343 15.48 6.04 -19.39
N SER A 344 14.54 5.85 -18.46
CA SER A 344 13.59 4.75 -18.54
C SER A 344 12.59 4.91 -19.69
N ILE A 345 12.12 6.12 -19.99
CA ILE A 345 11.27 6.37 -21.16
C ILE A 345 12.04 6.07 -22.46
N ALA A 346 13.28 6.53 -22.56
CA ALA A 346 14.13 6.32 -23.74
C ALA A 346 14.41 4.82 -23.97
N ALA A 347 14.81 4.10 -22.91
CA ALA A 347 15.10 2.67 -23.00
C ALA A 347 13.87 1.81 -23.39
N HIS A 348 12.65 2.30 -23.10
CA HIS A 348 11.40 1.61 -23.43
C HIS A 348 10.67 2.22 -24.63
N ALA A 349 11.31 3.09 -25.41
CA ALA A 349 10.65 3.83 -26.49
C ALA A 349 10.00 2.91 -27.54
N THR A 350 10.68 1.83 -27.94
CA THR A 350 10.14 0.83 -28.89
C THR A 350 8.85 0.21 -28.37
N PHE A 351 8.85 -0.24 -27.11
CA PHE A 351 7.66 -0.80 -26.46
C PHE A 351 6.50 0.22 -26.41
N LEU A 352 6.79 1.48 -26.11
CA LEU A 352 5.78 2.55 -26.07
C LEU A 352 5.19 2.84 -27.46
N ARG A 353 6.00 2.78 -28.53
CA ARG A 353 5.53 2.96 -29.92
C ARG A 353 4.63 1.83 -30.40
N GLU A 354 4.98 0.59 -30.07
CA GLU A 354 4.17 -0.58 -30.44
C GLU A 354 2.81 -0.59 -29.72
N LYS A 355 2.74 0.02 -28.53
CA LYS A 355 1.53 0.15 -27.74
C LYS A 355 0.80 1.48 -27.98
N ALA A 356 0.91 2.08 -29.17
CA ALA A 356 0.43 3.43 -29.53
C ALA A 356 -1.05 3.78 -29.22
N GLU A 357 -1.89 2.85 -28.76
CA GLU A 357 -3.18 3.20 -28.14
C GLU A 357 -3.02 3.76 -26.70
N VAL A 358 -1.86 3.58 -26.08
CA VAL A 358 -1.54 3.95 -24.69
C VAL A 358 -1.06 5.41 -24.58
N LYS A 359 -1.94 6.36 -24.93
CA LYS A 359 -1.81 7.83 -24.74
C LYS A 359 -1.25 8.60 -25.94
N ALA A 360 -2.14 9.37 -26.57
CA ALA A 360 -1.82 10.40 -27.57
C ALA A 360 -0.75 11.43 -27.09
N ARG A 361 -0.64 11.69 -25.78
CA ARG A 361 0.40 12.57 -25.22
C ARG A 361 1.80 11.94 -25.15
N CYS A 362 1.93 10.63 -24.94
CA CYS A 362 3.23 9.96 -24.95
C CYS A 362 3.81 9.89 -26.36
N ILE A 363 2.96 9.77 -27.39
CA ILE A 363 3.37 9.87 -28.80
C ILE A 363 3.81 11.30 -29.14
N TYR A 364 3.12 12.33 -28.65
CA TYR A 364 3.54 13.73 -28.82
C TYR A 364 4.93 13.96 -28.18
N VAL A 365 5.15 13.37 -27.00
CA VAL A 365 6.41 13.42 -26.24
C VAL A 365 7.55 12.68 -26.95
N LEU A 366 7.32 11.45 -27.47
CA LEU A 366 8.32 10.72 -28.25
C LEU A 366 8.65 11.45 -29.56
N ARG A 367 7.66 12.10 -30.20
CA ARG A 367 7.85 12.93 -31.39
C ARG A 367 8.67 14.20 -31.11
N ILE A 368 8.51 14.84 -29.96
CA ILE A 368 9.31 16.02 -29.55
C ILE A 368 10.79 15.65 -29.36
N LEU A 369 11.07 14.45 -28.86
CA LEU A 369 12.43 14.01 -28.59
C LEU A 369 13.18 13.51 -29.83
N GLN A 370 12.52 13.41 -31.00
CA GLN A 370 13.06 12.74 -32.21
C GLN A 370 13.67 11.36 -31.93
N LEU A 371 13.28 10.71 -30.83
CA LEU A 371 13.68 9.34 -30.52
C LEU A 371 12.92 8.39 -31.43
#